data_AF-A0A1Q3D504-F1
#
_entry.id   AF-A0A1Q3D504-F1
#
_cell.length_a   1.000
_cell.length_b   1.000
_cell.length_c   1.000
_cell.angle_alpha   90.00
_cell.angle_beta   90.00
_cell.angle_gamma   90.00
#
_symmetry.space_group_name_H-M   'P 1'
#
loop_
_entity.id
_entity.type
_entity.pdbx_description
1 polymer ?
#
loop_
_entity_poly.entity_id
_entity_poly.type
_entity_poly.pdbx_seq_one_letter_code
_entity_poly.pdbx_strand_id
1 'polypeptide(L)'
;SLQNSIIDRLCSDLPNAFWHRKRHVVSLSYEKDFSERKLLKPSKSPWNCTPFYVNKNSEIERRTLRLVINYKPLNTALQCIRHPIPKKKDFLKRLTETKLFSKFTLKS
;
A
#
# COMPACT_ATOMS: atom_id res chain seq x y z
N SER A 1 16.72 -24.35 -27.76
CA SER A 1 17.16 -24.78 -26.42
C SER A 1 15.95 -24.82 -25.49
N LEU A 2 15.99 -25.61 -24.41
CA LEU A 2 14.91 -25.72 -23.41
C LEU A 2 14.46 -24.35 -22.85
N GLN A 3 15.35 -23.35 -22.87
CA GLN A 3 15.05 -21.98 -22.47
C GLN A 3 14.03 -21.30 -23.41
N ASN A 4 14.15 -21.48 -24.72
CA ASN A 4 13.21 -20.88 -25.69
C ASN A 4 11.82 -21.50 -25.57
N SER A 5 11.72 -22.82 -25.31
CA SER A 5 10.43 -23.48 -25.09
C SER A 5 9.76 -23.08 -23.77
N ILE A 6 10.53 -22.74 -22.73
CA ILE A 6 9.98 -22.23 -21.46
C ILE A 6 9.48 -20.79 -21.62
N ILE A 7 10.22 -19.95 -22.36
CA ILE A 7 9.83 -18.57 -22.66
C ILE A 7 8.55 -18.53 -23.51
N ASP A 8 8.45 -19.33 -24.56
CA ASP A 8 7.24 -19.38 -25.41
C ASP A 8 6.01 -19.85 -24.64
N ARG A 9 6.16 -20.82 -23.72
CA ARG A 9 5.05 -21.30 -22.88
C ARG A 9 4.56 -20.22 -21.91
N LEU A 10 5.49 -19.54 -21.24
CA LEU A 10 5.17 -18.41 -20.34
C LEU A 10 4.54 -17.22 -21.07
N CYS A 11 5.01 -16.92 -22.29
CA CYS A 11 4.51 -15.80 -23.10
C CYS A 11 3.17 -16.13 -23.80
N SER A 12 2.83 -17.40 -24.00
CA SER A 12 1.53 -17.83 -24.54
C SER A 12 0.41 -17.73 -23.50
N ASP A 13 0.72 -17.95 -22.22
CA ASP A 13 -0.25 -17.91 -21.11
C ASP A 13 -0.50 -16.48 -20.58
N LEU A 14 0.25 -15.49 -21.05
CA LEU A 14 0.14 -14.09 -20.65
C LEU A 14 -0.50 -13.25 -21.77
N PRO A 15 -1.81 -12.92 -21.70
CA PRO A 15 -2.41 -12.01 -22.66
C PRO A 15 -1.70 -10.66 -22.58
N ASN A 16 -1.08 -10.26 -23.68
CA ASN A 16 -0.14 -9.15 -23.78
C ASN A 16 -0.79 -7.75 -23.70
N ALA A 17 -1.94 -7.64 -23.02
CA ALA A 17 -2.58 -6.38 -22.72
C ALA A 17 -2.54 -6.13 -21.21
N PHE A 18 -2.00 -4.97 -20.82
CA PHE A 18 -1.98 -4.45 -19.46
C PHE A 18 -3.33 -4.61 -18.72
N TRP A 19 -4.45 -4.56 -19.45
CA TRP A 19 -5.81 -4.72 -18.94
C TRP A 19 -6.19 -6.14 -18.53
N HIS A 20 -5.60 -7.18 -19.15
CA HIS A 20 -5.90 -8.57 -18.79
C HIS A 20 -5.16 -9.04 -17.52
N ARG A 21 -4.05 -8.39 -17.13
CA ARG A 21 -3.33 -8.70 -15.88
C ARG A 21 -4.12 -8.37 -14.61
N LYS A 22 -5.18 -7.57 -14.70
CA LYS A 22 -6.12 -7.37 -13.56
C LYS A 22 -6.98 -8.60 -13.25
N ARG A 23 -7.06 -9.61 -14.14
CA ARG A 23 -7.80 -10.86 -13.87
C ARG A 23 -7.17 -11.73 -12.78
N HIS A 24 -5.88 -11.59 -12.53
CA HIS A 24 -5.15 -12.28 -11.45
C HIS A 24 -4.84 -11.38 -10.26
N VAL A 25 -5.47 -10.21 -10.17
CA VAL A 25 -5.55 -9.51 -8.88
C VAL A 25 -6.49 -10.34 -8.03
N VAL A 26 -5.93 -11.16 -7.15
CA VAL A 26 -6.68 -11.71 -6.03
C VAL A 26 -7.16 -10.51 -5.24
N SER A 27 -8.43 -10.16 -5.43
CA SER A 27 -9.19 -9.42 -4.43
C SER A 27 -9.15 -10.29 -3.19
N LEU A 28 -8.17 -10.04 -2.30
CA LEU A 28 -8.31 -10.47 -0.91
C LEU A 28 -9.71 -10.02 -0.49
N SER A 29 -10.48 -10.93 0.08
CA SER A 29 -11.84 -10.67 0.54
C SER A 29 -11.80 -9.52 1.53
N TYR A 30 -11.87 -8.29 1.04
CA TYR A 30 -12.23 -7.14 1.85
C TYR A 30 -13.62 -7.45 2.35
N GLU A 31 -13.78 -7.43 3.67
CA GLU A 31 -15.09 -7.52 4.31
C GLU A 31 -16.02 -6.56 3.56
N LYS A 32 -17.07 -7.11 2.94
CA LYS A 32 -18.02 -6.35 2.10
C LYS A 32 -18.65 -5.18 2.87
N ASP A 33 -18.62 -5.25 4.20
CA ASP A 33 -19.20 -4.29 5.14
C ASP A 33 -18.17 -3.32 5.77
N PHE A 34 -16.93 -3.29 5.27
CA PHE A 34 -15.92 -2.30 5.66
C PHE A 34 -16.30 -0.93 5.08
N SER A 35 -17.19 -0.24 5.77
CA SER A 35 -17.49 1.17 5.51
C SER A 35 -16.50 2.02 6.29
N GLU A 36 -15.85 2.99 5.63
CA GLU A 36 -15.01 4.01 6.29
C GLU A 36 -15.75 4.73 7.43
N ARG A 37 -17.09 4.75 7.38
CA ARG A 37 -17.97 5.26 8.44
C ARG A 37 -17.86 4.49 9.77
N LYS A 38 -17.37 3.25 9.77
CA LYS A 38 -17.14 2.46 10.99
C LYS A 38 -15.77 2.72 11.63
N LEU A 39 -14.87 3.43 10.96
CA LEU A 39 -13.51 3.72 11.47
C LEU A 39 -13.50 4.80 12.56
N LEU A 40 -14.46 5.72 12.52
CA LEU A 40 -14.58 6.83 13.47
C LEU A 40 -15.87 6.69 14.27
N LYS A 41 -15.77 6.91 15.58
CA LYS A 41 -16.92 6.99 16.49
C LYS A 41 -16.86 8.32 17.25
N PRO A 42 -18.01 8.97 17.52
CA PRO A 42 -18.03 10.15 18.36
C PRO A 42 -17.44 9.82 19.72
N SER A 43 -16.54 10.65 20.22
CA SER A 43 -15.89 10.48 21.51
C SER A 43 -15.93 11.78 22.31
N LYS A 44 -15.93 11.66 23.63
CA LYS A 44 -15.81 12.78 24.58
C LYS A 44 -14.42 12.82 25.24
N SER A 45 -13.40 12.34 24.53
CA SER A 45 -12.03 12.28 25.04
C SER A 45 -11.51 13.68 25.39
N PRO A 46 -10.80 13.85 26.54
CA PRO A 46 -10.11 15.11 26.83
C PRO A 46 -8.91 15.33 25.90
N TRP A 47 -8.41 14.27 25.27
CA TRP A 47 -7.34 14.33 24.28
C TRP A 47 -7.94 14.61 22.90
N ASN A 48 -7.51 15.73 22.30
CA ASN A 48 -7.83 16.08 20.92
C ASN A 48 -6.57 16.46 20.13
N CYS A 49 -6.68 16.40 18.81
CA CYS A 49 -5.66 16.86 17.88
C CYS A 49 -6.35 17.68 16.79
N THR A 50 -5.67 18.70 16.26
CA THR A 50 -6.25 19.58 15.26
C THR A 50 -6.26 18.92 13.87
N PRO A 51 -7.42 18.80 13.21
CA PRO A 51 -7.50 18.34 11.82
C PRO A 51 -7.35 19.51 10.85
N PHE A 52 -6.77 19.25 9.67
CA PHE A 52 -6.67 20.20 8.57
C PHE A 52 -6.78 19.50 7.22
N TYR A 53 -7.23 20.24 6.20
CA TYR A 53 -7.33 19.71 4.84
C TYR A 53 -6.01 19.91 4.08
N VAL A 54 -5.61 18.88 3.34
CA VAL A 54 -4.46 18.94 2.43
C VAL A 54 -4.95 19.04 1.00
N ASN A 55 -4.43 20.03 0.28
CA ASN A 55 -4.72 20.26 -1.13
C ASN A 55 -3.41 20.27 -1.93
N LYS A 56 -2.91 19.09 -2.29
CA LYS A 56 -1.75 18.92 -3.18
C LYS A 56 -2.21 18.48 -4.57
N ASN A 57 -1.30 18.49 -5.54
CA ASN A 57 -1.62 18.19 -6.95
C ASN A 57 -2.37 16.87 -7.13
N SER A 58 -2.02 15.83 -6.35
CA SER A 58 -2.63 14.51 -6.45
C SER A 58 -4.08 14.43 -5.92
N GLU A 59 -4.48 15.40 -5.10
CA GLU A 59 -5.81 15.58 -4.51
C GLU A 59 -6.68 16.43 -5.45
N ILE A 60 -6.07 17.42 -6.10
CA ILE A 60 -6.68 18.22 -7.18
C ILE A 60 -7.02 17.31 -8.37
N GLU A 61 -6.07 16.50 -8.83
CA GLU A 61 -6.26 15.53 -9.92
C GLU A 61 -7.39 14.53 -9.64
N ARG A 62 -7.53 14.11 -8.37
CA ARG A 62 -8.61 13.21 -7.94
C ARG A 62 -9.93 13.92 -7.60
N ARG A 63 -9.94 15.26 -7.57
CA ARG A 63 -11.05 16.10 -7.10
C ARG A 63 -11.58 15.68 -5.72
N THR A 64 -10.68 15.26 -4.82
CA THR A 64 -11.05 14.80 -3.47
C THR A 64 -10.14 15.42 -2.42
N LEU A 65 -10.74 16.10 -1.44
CA LEU A 65 -10.01 16.66 -0.30
C LEU A 65 -9.62 15.54 0.68
N ARG A 66 -8.42 15.63 1.26
CA ARG A 66 -7.96 14.70 2.29
C ARG A 66 -7.86 15.41 3.63
N LEU A 67 -8.55 14.86 4.63
CA LEU A 67 -8.46 15.29 6.02
C LEU A 67 -7.22 14.66 6.66
N VAL A 68 -6.36 15.48 7.25
CA VAL A 68 -5.16 15.03 7.97
C VAL A 68 -5.24 15.53 9.41
N ILE A 69 -4.98 14.64 10.38
CA ILE A 69 -4.97 14.97 11.80
C ILE A 69 -3.53 15.19 12.27
N ASN A 70 -3.26 16.32 12.92
CA ASN A 70 -1.94 16.64 13.44
C ASN A 70 -1.65 15.91 14.76
N TYR A 71 -1.05 14.72 14.68
CA TYR A 71 -0.67 13.94 15.86
C TYR A 71 0.66 14.36 16.51
N LYS A 72 1.34 15.42 16.05
CA LYS A 72 2.60 15.88 16.67
C LYS A 72 2.53 16.04 18.20
N PRO A 73 1.56 16.79 18.78
CA PRO A 73 1.47 16.93 20.24
C PRO A 73 1.26 15.60 20.95
N LEU A 74 0.47 14.69 20.36
CA LEU A 74 0.22 13.37 20.91
C LEU A 74 1.48 12.48 20.87
N ASN A 75 2.21 12.51 19.75
CA ASN A 75 3.43 11.72 19.57
C ASN A 75 4.55 12.13 20.54
N THR A 76 4.55 13.37 21.05
CA THR A 76 5.48 13.82 22.09
C THR A 76 5.18 13.19 23.45
N ALA A 77 3.90 12.94 23.76
CA ALA A 77 3.49 12.33 25.02
C ALA A 77 3.60 10.80 25.03
N LEU A 78 3.61 10.16 23.86
CA LEU A 78 3.65 8.70 23.72
C LEU A 78 5.08 8.15 23.67
N GLN A 79 5.28 6.98 24.26
CA GLN A 79 6.54 6.24 24.15
C GLN A 79 6.64 5.54 22.78
N CYS A 80 7.76 5.72 22.09
CA CYS A 80 7.99 5.08 20.80
C CYS A 80 8.36 3.60 20.97
N ILE A 81 7.47 2.70 20.52
CA ILE A 81 7.77 1.27 20.38
C ILE A 81 8.52 1.07 19.07
N ARG A 82 9.85 1.11 19.14
CA ARG A 82 10.71 0.99 17.94
C ARG A 82 10.87 -0.48 17.56
N HIS A 83 10.36 -0.84 16.38
CA HIS A 83 10.75 -2.07 15.69
C HIS A 83 11.75 -1.73 14.58
N PRO A 84 12.89 -2.46 14.47
CA PRO A 84 13.90 -2.13 13.49
C PRO A 84 13.35 -2.38 12.08
N ILE A 85 13.15 -1.30 11.32
CA ILE A 85 12.79 -1.41 9.90
C ILE A 85 14.07 -1.64 9.11
N PRO A 86 14.20 -2.78 8.42
CA PRO A 86 15.37 -3.07 7.58
C PRO A 86 15.60 -2.02 6.49
N LYS A 87 16.87 -1.69 6.23
CA LYS A 87 17.25 -0.69 5.21
C LYS A 87 17.15 -1.27 3.81
N LYS A 88 16.83 -0.42 2.83
CA LYS A 88 16.72 -0.80 1.41
C LYS A 88 17.97 -1.53 0.89
N LYS A 89 19.17 -1.12 1.28
CA LYS A 89 20.43 -1.74 0.83
C LYS A 89 20.56 -3.18 1.32
N ASP A 90 20.18 -3.44 2.56
CA ASP A 90 20.27 -4.77 3.17
C ASP A 90 19.29 -5.74 2.52
N PHE A 91 18.13 -5.24 2.09
CA PHE A 91 17.20 -6.00 1.26
C PHE A 91 17.75 -6.32 -0.12
N LEU A 92 18.30 -5.33 -0.83
CA LEU A 92 18.80 -5.52 -2.20
C LEU A 92 19.97 -6.52 -2.26
N LYS A 93 20.83 -6.55 -1.25
CA LYS A 93 21.91 -7.55 -1.14
C LYS A 93 21.40 -8.99 -1.12
N ARG A 94 20.20 -9.23 -0.58
CA ARG A 94 19.61 -10.58 -0.50
C ARG A 94 18.94 -11.03 -1.81
N LEU A 95 18.81 -10.12 -2.77
CA LEU A 95 18.07 -10.34 -4.02
C LEU A 95 19.00 -10.53 -5.23
N THR A 96 20.33 -10.53 -5.04
CA THR A 96 21.32 -10.50 -6.14
C THR A 96 21.39 -11.80 -6.95
N GLU A 97 20.95 -12.93 -6.41
CA GLU A 97 21.05 -14.25 -7.06
C GLU A 97 19.77 -14.67 -7.79
N THR A 98 18.68 -13.94 -7.59
CA THR A 98 17.35 -14.31 -8.11
C THR A 98 17.07 -13.65 -9.46
N LYS A 99 16.52 -14.43 -10.42
CA LYS A 99 16.28 -13.98 -11.81
C LYS A 99 14.87 -13.46 -12.07
N LEU A 100 13.90 -13.80 -11.20
CA LEU A 100 12.50 -13.42 -11.35
C LEU A 100 11.98 -12.82 -10.05
N PHE A 101 11.27 -11.70 -10.16
CA PHE A 101 10.69 -11.00 -9.01
C PHE A 101 9.19 -10.75 -9.24
N SER A 102 8.42 -10.90 -8.16
CA SER A 102 7.04 -10.43 -8.09
C SER A 102 6.89 -9.49 -6.90
N LYS A 103 6.21 -8.35 -7.10
CA LYS A 103 6.03 -7.31 -6.08
C LYS A 103 4.56 -7.21 -5.73
N PHE A 104 4.24 -7.57 -4.49
CA PHE A 104 2.93 -7.34 -3.90
C PHE A 104 2.98 -6.10 -3.00
N THR A 105 1.97 -5.25 -3.11
CA THR A 105 1.81 -4.09 -2.25
C THR A 105 0.51 -4.24 -1.48
N LEU A 106 0.58 -4.11 -0.15
CA LEU A 106 -0.62 -3.96 0.65
C LEU A 106 -1.20 -2.57 0.41
N LYS A 107 -2.50 -2.52 0.16
CA LYS A 107 -3.24 -1.26 0.21
C LYS A 107 -3.54 -1.01 1.69
N SER A 108 -3.03 0.12 2.19
CA SER A 108 -3.41 0.63 3.51
C SER A 108 -4.72 1.41 3.43
#